data_AF-I7ZF84-F1
#
_entry.id   AF-I7ZF84-F1
#
_cell.length_a   1.000
_cell.length_b   1.000
_cell.length_c   1.000
_cell.angle_alpha   90.00
_cell.angle_beta   90.00
_cell.angle_gamma   90.00
#
_symmetry.space_group_name_H-M   'P 1'
#
loop_
_entity.id
_entity.type
_entity.pdbx_description
1 polymer ?
#
loop_
_entity_poly.entity_id
_entity_poly.type
_entity_poly.pdbx_seq_one_letter_code
_entity_poly.pdbx_strand_id
1 'polypeptide(L)'
;MPNPASARKPRQSRSRATRQKITEAVIALLGEHGEAAVTHRAIAKRAGVSLAATTYYYDSRTALLADASQALLDRYVAQFKDFVDRHRHDAPAPDNLRRLMLRVIDNATSRDRQQTIAWAEIMVFCSRHADTRELAATWYSTLYEVWSQILALMGETPDRVRLRVLIDQIVGLLFLMLPLHWKAEDVRARLELQPRAKPASRTGRKRAIEPAIPAENARNRIVEAAIRLLAREGSAAVTGRAVAAEAGVAPALPAYHFKPLDSLMSAARERLYEREKARYREARTSVDPSELTPGRLADLTTAILLREVTQYGDLNLASLSVEAEATRESRLRPMVEHWVNDQIEAWSRQFERLGYAGAPSAALLSASLFTGARIRLLSTGSAVSDLAEVRETFDYAFATLRDSRNPL
;
A
#
# COMPACT_ATOMS: atom_id res chain seq x y z
N MET A 1 -1.46 50.61 -29.89
CA MET A 1 -0.82 49.28 -29.84
C MET A 1 -1.40 48.49 -28.68
N PRO A 2 -1.79 47.21 -28.84
CA PRO A 2 -2.29 46.41 -27.73
C PRO A 2 -1.14 46.12 -26.75
N ASN A 3 -1.41 46.25 -25.44
CA ASN A 3 -0.43 46.06 -24.38
C ASN A 3 0.13 44.61 -24.37
N PRO A 4 1.45 44.39 -24.55
CA PRO A 4 2.04 43.04 -24.58
C PRO A 4 1.85 42.27 -23.25
N ALA A 5 1.63 42.96 -22.12
CA ALA A 5 1.30 42.33 -20.84
C ALA A 5 -0.11 41.70 -20.82
N SER A 6 -1.03 42.26 -21.61
CA SER A 6 -2.40 41.76 -21.78
C SER A 6 -2.46 40.50 -22.64
N ALA A 7 -1.60 40.34 -23.65
CA ALA A 7 -1.54 39.13 -24.48
C ALA A 7 -0.82 37.94 -23.81
N ARG A 8 0.09 38.23 -22.85
CA ARG A 8 0.85 37.22 -22.11
C ARG A 8 0.00 36.49 -21.05
N LYS A 9 -0.93 37.20 -20.39
CA LYS A 9 -1.86 36.64 -19.37
C LYS A 9 -2.83 35.55 -19.93
N PRO A 10 -3.49 35.71 -21.10
CA PRO A 10 -4.37 34.72 -21.73
C PRO A 10 -3.65 33.45 -22.19
N ARG A 11 -2.41 33.57 -22.70
CA ARG A 11 -1.60 32.39 -23.06
C ARG A 11 -1.23 31.58 -21.82
N GLN A 12 -0.85 32.25 -20.74
CA GLN A 12 -0.48 31.59 -19.49
C GLN A 12 -1.68 30.98 -18.75
N SER A 13 -2.87 31.57 -18.84
CA SER A 13 -4.09 30.97 -18.28
C SER A 13 -4.53 29.75 -19.08
N ARG A 14 -4.51 29.83 -20.43
CA ARG A 14 -4.84 28.67 -21.30
C ARG A 14 -3.86 27.52 -21.09
N SER A 15 -2.57 27.83 -20.94
CA SER A 15 -1.53 26.83 -20.67
C SER A 15 -1.76 26.12 -19.33
N ARG A 16 -2.05 26.87 -18.26
CA ARG A 16 -2.41 26.31 -16.95
C ARG A 16 -3.68 25.45 -17.01
N ALA A 17 -4.71 25.91 -17.72
CA ALA A 17 -5.96 25.16 -17.90
C ALA A 17 -5.74 23.84 -18.66
N THR A 18 -4.88 23.83 -19.69
CA THR A 18 -4.51 22.60 -20.40
C THR A 18 -3.72 21.65 -19.51
N ARG A 19 -2.74 22.15 -18.75
CA ARG A 19 -1.98 21.35 -17.78
C ARG A 19 -2.91 20.70 -16.75
N GLN A 20 -3.84 21.48 -16.17
CA GLN A 20 -4.84 20.94 -15.25
C GLN A 20 -5.67 19.81 -15.86
N LYS A 21 -6.19 19.98 -17.08
CA LYS A 21 -6.95 18.91 -17.76
C LYS A 21 -6.15 17.63 -17.93
N ILE A 22 -4.85 17.76 -18.24
CA ILE A 22 -3.95 16.61 -18.35
C ILE A 22 -3.77 15.95 -16.99
N THR A 23 -3.48 16.71 -15.93
CA THR A 23 -3.32 16.21 -14.56
C THR A 23 -4.58 15.48 -14.07
N GLU A 24 -5.77 16.05 -14.29
CA GLU A 24 -7.05 15.38 -13.94
C GLU A 24 -7.24 14.07 -14.69
N ALA A 25 -6.88 14.03 -15.98
CA ALA A 25 -6.95 12.81 -16.76
C ALA A 25 -5.97 11.74 -16.25
N VAL A 26 -4.76 12.12 -15.82
CA VAL A 26 -3.78 11.20 -15.23
C VAL A 26 -4.32 10.62 -13.91
N ILE A 27 -4.78 11.46 -12.98
CA ILE A 27 -5.34 11.02 -11.69
C ILE A 27 -6.49 10.03 -11.91
N ALA A 28 -7.38 10.34 -12.85
CA ALA A 28 -8.52 9.47 -13.12
C ALA A 28 -8.12 8.15 -13.81
N LEU A 29 -7.17 8.16 -14.74
CA LEU A 29 -6.64 6.93 -15.34
C LEU A 29 -5.95 6.04 -14.30
N LEU A 30 -5.18 6.62 -13.37
CA LEU A 30 -4.57 5.90 -12.25
C LEU A 30 -5.63 5.24 -11.36
N GLY A 31 -6.65 5.99 -10.94
CA GLY A 31 -7.73 5.47 -10.09
C GLY A 31 -8.54 4.35 -10.75
N GLU A 32 -8.86 4.51 -12.04
CA GLU A 32 -9.78 3.62 -12.75
C GLU A 32 -9.10 2.41 -13.39
N HIS A 33 -7.85 2.54 -13.81
CA HIS A 33 -7.17 1.55 -14.64
C HIS A 33 -5.73 1.24 -14.20
N GLY A 34 -5.23 1.95 -13.18
CA GLY A 34 -3.88 1.78 -12.68
C GLY A 34 -2.80 2.44 -13.54
N GLU A 35 -1.56 2.31 -13.09
CA GLU A 35 -0.40 2.97 -13.69
C GLU A 35 -0.26 2.66 -15.19
N ALA A 36 -0.37 1.40 -15.61
CA ALA A 36 -0.16 0.94 -16.99
C ALA A 36 -1.06 1.64 -18.04
N ALA A 37 -2.22 2.16 -17.64
CA ALA A 37 -3.14 2.86 -18.54
C ALA A 37 -2.75 4.33 -18.81
N VAL A 38 -1.80 4.87 -18.03
CA VAL A 38 -1.33 6.26 -18.14
C VAL A 38 -0.39 6.41 -19.34
N THR A 39 -0.99 6.48 -20.53
CA THR A 39 -0.30 6.72 -21.81
C THR A 39 -0.69 8.07 -22.40
N HIS A 40 0.22 8.73 -23.13
CA HIS A 40 -0.06 10.02 -23.79
C HIS A 40 -1.36 10.01 -24.61
N ARG A 41 -1.66 8.89 -25.29
CA ARG A 41 -2.88 8.72 -26.09
C ARG A 41 -4.14 8.62 -25.22
N ALA A 42 -4.11 7.82 -24.16
CA ALA A 42 -5.23 7.70 -23.22
C ALA A 42 -5.51 9.03 -22.52
N ILE A 43 -4.44 9.72 -22.08
CA ILE A 43 -4.49 11.04 -21.45
C ILE A 43 -5.10 12.06 -22.42
N ALA A 44 -4.61 12.16 -23.66
CA ALA A 44 -5.10 13.11 -24.65
C ALA A 44 -6.60 12.93 -24.91
N LYS A 45 -7.03 11.67 -25.09
CA LYS A 45 -8.44 11.30 -25.28
C LYS A 45 -9.30 11.73 -24.08
N ARG A 46 -8.86 11.43 -22.86
CA ARG A 46 -9.63 11.72 -21.64
C ARG A 46 -9.67 13.21 -21.29
N ALA A 47 -8.54 13.91 -21.44
CA ALA A 47 -8.44 15.34 -21.17
C ALA A 47 -9.12 16.23 -22.24
N GLY A 48 -9.47 15.66 -23.39
CA GLY A 48 -10.00 16.41 -24.54
C GLY A 48 -8.96 17.38 -25.12
N VAL A 49 -7.70 16.95 -25.19
CA VAL A 49 -6.57 17.73 -25.73
C VAL A 49 -5.88 16.96 -26.86
N SER A 50 -5.05 17.63 -27.65
CA SER A 50 -4.27 16.95 -28.70
C SER A 50 -3.16 16.09 -28.11
N LEU A 51 -2.73 15.04 -28.83
CA LEU A 51 -1.57 14.23 -28.46
C LEU A 51 -0.28 15.07 -28.40
N ALA A 52 -0.15 16.05 -29.29
CA ALA A 52 0.96 17.00 -29.28
C ALA A 52 0.97 17.86 -28.01
N ALA A 53 -0.19 18.18 -27.43
CA ALA A 53 -0.25 18.94 -26.19
C ALA A 53 0.30 18.11 -25.01
N THR A 54 -0.02 16.82 -24.91
CA THR A 54 0.47 15.99 -23.80
C THR A 54 1.98 15.80 -23.84
N THR A 55 2.56 15.66 -25.04
CA THR A 55 4.01 15.57 -25.25
C THR A 55 4.73 16.91 -25.15
N TYR A 56 4.07 18.02 -25.45
CA TYR A 56 4.62 19.37 -25.25
C TYR A 56 4.72 19.76 -23.77
N TYR A 57 3.76 19.36 -22.94
CA TYR A 57 3.75 19.69 -21.51
C TYR A 57 4.55 18.72 -20.64
N TYR A 58 4.75 17.49 -21.11
CA TYR A 58 5.37 16.43 -20.33
C TYR A 58 6.29 15.58 -21.21
N ASP A 59 7.58 15.61 -20.86
CA ASP A 59 8.61 14.86 -21.57
C ASP A 59 8.77 13.43 -21.03
N SER A 60 8.18 13.12 -19.87
CA SER A 60 8.27 11.80 -19.26
C SER A 60 7.03 11.42 -18.47
N ARG A 61 6.88 10.11 -18.27
CA ARG A 61 5.87 9.54 -17.38
C ARG A 61 6.05 9.99 -15.93
N THR A 62 7.31 10.06 -15.47
CA THR A 62 7.66 10.57 -14.15
C THR A 62 7.16 12.00 -13.95
N ALA A 63 7.30 12.88 -14.94
CA ALA A 63 6.79 14.25 -14.87
C ALA A 63 5.25 14.31 -14.78
N LEU A 64 4.54 13.46 -15.53
CA LEU A 64 3.07 13.33 -15.43
C LEU A 64 2.64 12.88 -14.04
N LEU A 65 3.32 11.87 -13.48
CA LEU A 65 3.01 11.34 -12.16
C LEU A 65 3.39 12.31 -11.03
N ALA A 66 4.48 13.05 -11.17
CA ALA A 66 4.87 14.10 -10.22
C ALA A 66 3.79 15.19 -10.14
N ASP A 67 3.26 15.65 -11.27
CA ASP A 67 2.18 16.63 -11.30
C ASP A 67 0.86 16.09 -10.72
N ALA A 68 0.51 14.84 -11.03
CA ALA A 68 -0.65 14.18 -10.45
C ALA A 68 -0.51 14.01 -8.93
N SER A 69 0.69 13.62 -8.48
CA SER A 69 1.08 13.49 -7.08
C SER A 69 0.94 14.83 -6.35
N GLN A 70 1.48 15.92 -6.91
CA GLN A 70 1.38 17.25 -6.33
C GLN A 70 -0.08 17.73 -6.25
N ALA A 71 -0.87 17.53 -7.31
CA ALA A 71 -2.28 17.92 -7.31
C ALA A 71 -3.11 17.15 -6.27
N LEU A 72 -2.82 15.86 -6.06
CA LEU A 72 -3.43 15.06 -4.99
C LEU A 72 -3.00 15.56 -3.59
N LEU A 73 -1.72 15.91 -3.42
CA LEU A 73 -1.19 16.45 -2.17
C LEU A 73 -1.81 17.81 -1.83
N ASP A 74 -1.91 18.71 -2.81
CA ASP A 74 -2.53 20.02 -2.66
C ASP A 74 -4.00 19.90 -2.23
N ARG A 75 -4.74 18.93 -2.79
CA ARG A 75 -6.12 18.64 -2.37
C ARG A 75 -6.18 18.12 -0.94
N TYR A 76 -5.29 17.21 -0.56
CA TYR A 76 -5.22 16.69 0.80
C TYR A 76 -4.96 17.83 1.81
N VAL A 77 -3.99 18.71 1.51
CA VAL A 77 -3.69 19.87 2.34
C VAL A 77 -4.86 20.86 2.40
N ALA A 78 -5.55 21.10 1.28
CA ALA A 78 -6.74 21.97 1.25
C ALA A 78 -7.88 21.41 2.10
N GLN A 79 -8.18 20.11 1.99
CA GLN A 79 -9.19 19.44 2.82
C GLN A 79 -8.86 19.52 4.31
N PHE A 80 -7.56 19.41 4.64
CA PHE A 80 -7.08 19.60 6.00
C PHE A 80 -7.27 21.04 6.49
N LYS A 81 -6.91 22.05 5.70
CA LYS A 81 -7.15 23.46 6.06
C LYS A 81 -8.64 23.74 6.32
N ASP A 82 -9.51 23.27 5.42
CA ASP A 82 -10.96 23.38 5.59
C ASP A 82 -11.45 22.65 6.85
N PHE A 83 -10.81 21.53 7.23
CA PHE A 83 -11.10 20.84 8.48
C PHE A 83 -10.69 21.69 9.69
N VAL A 84 -9.46 22.24 9.72
CA VAL A 84 -8.99 23.09 10.82
C VAL A 84 -9.86 24.32 10.99
N ASP A 85 -10.16 25.01 9.89
CA ASP A 85 -10.93 26.26 9.93
C ASP A 85 -12.34 26.04 10.48
N ARG A 86 -13.00 24.94 10.12
CA ARG A 86 -14.32 24.56 10.67
C ARG A 86 -14.29 24.28 12.17
N HIS A 87 -13.24 23.63 12.68
CA HIS A 87 -13.14 23.30 14.11
C HIS A 87 -12.66 24.48 14.97
N ARG A 88 -12.03 25.50 14.37
CA ARG A 88 -11.69 26.74 15.08
C ARG A 88 -12.90 27.66 15.30
N HIS A 89 -13.90 27.61 14.41
CA HIS A 89 -15.01 28.56 14.43
C HIS A 89 -16.32 27.96 14.96
N ASP A 90 -16.73 26.76 14.53
CA ASP A 90 -18.13 26.32 14.69
C ASP A 90 -18.33 24.87 15.17
N ALA A 91 -17.32 23.99 15.06
CA ALA A 91 -17.47 22.57 15.38
C ALA A 91 -16.57 22.14 16.55
N PRO A 92 -17.06 21.36 17.53
CA PRO A 92 -16.20 20.78 18.55
C PRO A 92 -15.15 19.89 17.89
N ALA A 93 -13.90 19.99 18.37
CA ALA A 93 -12.79 19.10 17.96
C ALA A 93 -13.23 17.63 18.02
N PRO A 94 -12.71 16.74 17.17
CA PRO A 94 -13.04 15.33 17.25
C PRO A 94 -12.83 14.82 18.67
N ASP A 95 -13.88 14.27 19.28
CA ASP A 95 -13.85 13.80 20.66
C ASP A 95 -12.76 12.73 20.95
N ASN A 96 -12.25 12.03 19.91
CA ASN A 96 -11.08 11.16 20.00
C ASN A 96 -10.46 10.84 18.63
N LEU A 97 -9.22 10.36 18.65
CA LEU A 97 -8.41 10.06 17.46
C LEU A 97 -9.01 8.91 16.65
N ARG A 98 -9.58 7.90 17.32
CA ARG A 98 -10.30 6.78 16.67
C ARG A 98 -11.35 7.25 15.68
N ARG A 99 -12.23 8.14 16.13
CA ARG A 99 -13.34 8.66 15.31
C ARG A 99 -12.83 9.45 14.12
N LEU A 100 -11.74 10.20 14.30
CA LEU A 100 -11.11 10.90 13.19
C LEU A 100 -10.51 9.92 12.17
N MET A 101 -9.78 8.89 12.61
CA MET A 101 -9.24 7.85 11.73
C MET A 101 -10.36 7.15 10.93
N LEU A 102 -11.44 6.73 11.60
CA LEU A 102 -12.58 6.11 10.93
C LEU A 102 -13.24 7.04 9.90
N ARG A 103 -13.28 8.35 10.15
CA ARG A 103 -13.78 9.34 9.18
C ARG A 103 -12.85 9.51 7.98
N VAL A 104 -11.54 9.54 8.21
CA VAL A 104 -10.53 9.57 7.12
C VAL A 104 -10.69 8.34 6.23
N ILE A 105 -10.83 7.17 6.85
CA ILE A 105 -11.06 5.89 6.17
C ILE A 105 -12.37 5.89 5.39
N ASP A 106 -13.46 6.39 5.98
CA ASP A 106 -14.76 6.48 5.32
C ASP A 106 -14.70 7.34 4.07
N ASN A 107 -14.09 8.53 4.15
CA ASN A 107 -13.88 9.40 2.98
C ASN A 107 -13.04 8.71 1.90
N ALA A 108 -11.92 8.10 2.31
CA ALA A 108 -10.98 7.44 1.41
C ALA A 108 -11.55 6.19 0.72
N THR A 109 -12.58 5.56 1.30
CA THR A 109 -13.24 4.37 0.71
C THR A 109 -14.53 4.71 -0.01
N SER A 110 -15.07 5.92 0.17
CA SER A 110 -16.29 6.40 -0.48
C SER A 110 -16.01 7.58 -1.41
N ARG A 111 -16.19 8.81 -0.93
CA ARG A 111 -16.09 10.07 -1.68
C ARG A 111 -14.79 10.20 -2.46
N ASP A 112 -13.67 9.87 -1.83
CA ASP A 112 -12.32 10.08 -2.37
C ASP A 112 -11.67 8.78 -2.84
N ARG A 113 -12.46 7.70 -3.04
CA ARG A 113 -11.95 6.37 -3.39
C ARG A 113 -11.04 6.37 -4.61
N GLN A 114 -11.46 7.03 -5.70
CA GLN A 114 -10.66 7.07 -6.94
C GLN A 114 -9.34 7.81 -6.75
N GLN A 115 -9.34 8.91 -5.98
CA GLN A 115 -8.13 9.68 -5.66
C GLN A 115 -7.20 8.88 -4.74
N THR A 116 -7.75 8.15 -3.78
CA THR A 116 -6.99 7.30 -2.86
C THR A 116 -6.32 6.14 -3.62
N ILE A 117 -7.01 5.53 -4.59
CA ILE A 117 -6.39 4.52 -5.46
C ILE A 117 -5.30 5.12 -6.33
N ALA A 118 -5.53 6.32 -6.89
CA ALA A 118 -4.50 7.00 -7.67
C ALA A 118 -3.24 7.30 -6.84
N TRP A 119 -3.41 7.74 -5.60
CA TRP A 119 -2.32 7.91 -4.64
C TRP A 119 -1.62 6.59 -4.32
N ALA A 120 -2.36 5.50 -4.10
CA ALA A 120 -1.77 4.18 -3.85
C ALA A 120 -0.93 3.71 -5.04
N GLU A 121 -1.41 3.89 -6.28
CA GLU A 121 -0.65 3.60 -7.50
C GLU A 121 0.65 4.41 -7.59
N ILE A 122 0.61 5.69 -7.20
CA ILE A 122 1.82 6.55 -7.13
C ILE A 122 2.80 6.01 -6.09
N MET A 123 2.35 5.62 -4.89
CA MET A 123 3.24 5.05 -3.87
C MET A 123 3.89 3.75 -4.33
N VAL A 124 3.14 2.88 -5.02
CA VAL A 124 3.68 1.66 -5.63
C VAL A 124 4.65 2.01 -6.78
N PHE A 125 4.36 3.03 -7.58
CA PHE A 125 5.27 3.53 -8.61
C PHE A 125 6.59 4.03 -8.01
N CYS A 126 6.53 4.86 -6.96
CA CYS A 126 7.71 5.39 -6.27
C CYS A 126 8.60 4.30 -5.69
N SER A 127 7.97 3.19 -5.27
CA SER A 127 8.68 2.04 -4.73
C SER A 127 9.49 1.28 -5.80
N ARG A 128 9.14 1.41 -7.09
CA ARG A 128 9.89 0.81 -8.21
C ARG A 128 10.92 1.74 -8.86
N HIS A 129 10.78 3.06 -8.69
CA HIS A 129 11.52 4.06 -9.45
C HIS A 129 12.31 4.97 -8.52
N ALA A 130 13.62 4.75 -8.43
CA ALA A 130 14.49 5.46 -7.48
C ALA A 130 14.51 6.99 -7.69
N ASP A 131 14.34 7.45 -8.92
CA ASP A 131 14.24 8.87 -9.31
C ASP A 131 12.96 9.56 -8.79
N THR A 132 12.03 8.82 -8.19
CA THR A 132 10.76 9.36 -7.67
C THR A 132 10.60 9.27 -6.16
N ARG A 133 11.64 8.83 -5.45
CA ARG A 133 11.62 8.72 -3.97
C ARG A 133 11.36 10.06 -3.27
N GLU A 134 11.83 11.17 -3.86
CA GLU A 134 11.58 12.52 -3.34
C GLU A 134 10.09 12.88 -3.35
N LEU A 135 9.31 12.38 -4.33
CA LEU A 135 7.87 12.57 -4.36
C LEU A 135 7.20 11.91 -3.15
N ALA A 136 7.58 10.66 -2.85
CA ALA A 136 7.07 9.94 -1.67
C ALA A 136 7.52 10.61 -0.37
N ALA A 137 8.79 11.01 -0.27
CA ALA A 137 9.33 11.68 0.91
C ALA A 137 8.56 12.99 1.21
N THR A 138 8.25 13.77 0.17
CA THR A 138 7.43 14.99 0.29
C THR A 138 6.04 14.68 0.84
N TRP A 139 5.37 13.63 0.32
CA TRP A 139 4.08 13.18 0.84
C TRP A 139 4.14 12.87 2.34
N TYR A 140 5.10 12.02 2.76
CA TYR A 140 5.21 11.65 4.17
C TYR A 140 5.54 12.84 5.06
N SER A 141 6.44 13.75 4.64
CA SER A 141 6.74 14.98 5.37
C SER A 141 5.48 15.83 5.58
N THR A 142 4.70 16.04 4.52
CA THR A 142 3.44 16.79 4.62
C THR A 142 2.40 16.07 5.48
N LEU A 143 2.30 14.74 5.42
CA LEU A 143 1.45 13.96 6.32
C LEU A 143 1.86 14.18 7.79
N TYR A 144 3.16 14.14 8.11
CA TYR A 144 3.64 14.43 9.47
C TYR A 144 3.25 15.82 9.94
N GLU A 145 3.42 16.84 9.10
CA GLU A 145 3.04 18.23 9.43
C GLU A 145 1.53 18.37 9.68
N VAL A 146 0.71 17.80 8.80
CA VAL A 146 -0.76 17.83 8.90
C VAL A 146 -1.23 17.12 10.16
N TRP A 147 -0.79 15.87 10.39
CA TRP A 147 -1.22 15.10 11.56
C TRP A 147 -0.67 15.67 12.87
N SER A 148 0.51 16.29 12.87
CA SER A 148 1.03 17.03 14.03
C SER A 148 0.09 18.18 14.41
N GLN A 149 -0.42 18.93 13.43
CA GLN A 149 -1.38 20.01 13.70
C GLN A 149 -2.73 19.48 14.16
N ILE A 150 -3.20 18.35 13.62
CA ILE A 150 -4.42 17.68 14.08
C ILE A 150 -4.31 17.31 15.56
N LEU A 151 -3.22 16.65 15.96
CA LEU A 151 -3.02 16.26 17.36
C LEU A 151 -2.97 17.48 18.28
N ALA A 152 -2.28 18.55 17.85
CA ALA A 152 -2.24 19.80 18.61
C ALA A 152 -3.64 20.44 18.78
N LEU A 153 -4.50 20.41 17.75
CA LEU A 153 -5.89 20.88 17.84
C LEU A 153 -6.75 20.05 18.80
N MET A 154 -6.40 18.77 18.98
CA MET A 154 -7.05 17.87 19.93
C MET A 154 -6.49 18.02 21.36
N GLY A 155 -5.60 18.99 21.59
CA GLY A 155 -4.97 19.22 22.90
C GLY A 155 -3.85 18.23 23.23
N GLU A 156 -3.39 17.45 22.25
CA GLU A 156 -2.34 16.46 22.42
C GLU A 156 -0.97 17.04 22.02
N THR A 157 0.08 16.70 22.76
CA THR A 157 1.45 17.08 22.36
C THR A 157 1.92 16.14 21.25
N PRO A 158 2.30 16.66 20.08
CA PRO A 158 2.76 15.82 18.98
C PRO A 158 4.08 15.11 19.35
N ASP A 159 4.06 13.78 19.30
CA ASP A 159 5.23 12.92 19.43
C ASP A 159 5.57 12.30 18.08
N ARG A 160 6.86 12.26 17.72
CA ARG A 160 7.31 11.79 16.40
C ARG A 160 7.01 10.30 16.19
N VAL A 161 7.26 9.47 17.21
CA VAL A 161 7.05 8.02 17.13
C VAL A 161 5.56 7.72 16.99
N ARG A 162 4.74 8.38 17.81
CA ARG A 162 3.28 8.28 17.73
C ARG A 162 2.73 8.69 16.36
N LEU A 163 3.17 9.83 15.83
CA LEU A 163 2.74 10.30 14.50
C LEU A 163 3.08 9.28 13.42
N ARG A 164 4.27 8.67 13.49
CA ARG A 164 4.68 7.62 12.56
C ARG A 164 3.80 6.40 12.65
N VAL A 165 3.56 5.90 13.86
CA VAL A 165 2.66 4.77 14.09
C VAL A 165 1.27 5.07 13.52
N LEU A 166 0.72 6.25 13.79
CA LEU A 166 -0.58 6.67 13.30
C LEU A 166 -0.64 6.72 11.77
N ILE A 167 0.32 7.39 11.13
CA ILE A 167 0.37 7.55 9.67
C ILE A 167 0.56 6.19 9.00
N ASP A 168 1.52 5.38 9.46
CA ASP A 168 1.76 4.06 8.89
C ASP A 168 0.55 3.13 9.11
N GLN A 169 -0.14 3.21 10.25
CA GLN A 169 -1.40 2.47 10.45
C GLN A 169 -2.49 2.91 9.47
N ILE A 170 -2.69 4.21 9.26
CA ILE A 170 -3.69 4.72 8.31
C ILE A 170 -3.33 4.27 6.89
N VAL A 171 -2.09 4.47 6.45
CA VAL A 171 -1.60 4.07 5.13
C VAL A 171 -1.79 2.57 4.93
N GLY A 172 -1.36 1.74 5.89
CA GLY A 172 -1.53 0.31 5.78
C GLY A 172 -2.99 -0.13 5.81
N LEU A 173 -3.84 0.51 6.61
CA LEU A 173 -5.29 0.28 6.58
C LEU A 173 -5.83 0.54 5.17
N LEU A 174 -5.49 1.66 4.54
CA LEU A 174 -5.92 1.99 3.17
C LEU A 174 -5.52 0.88 2.16
N PHE A 175 -4.29 0.38 2.25
CA PHE A 175 -3.81 -0.69 1.37
C PHE A 175 -4.46 -2.05 1.64
N LEU A 176 -4.87 -2.34 2.88
CA LEU A 176 -5.64 -3.55 3.20
C LEU A 176 -7.11 -3.44 2.77
N MET A 177 -7.74 -2.27 2.91
CA MET A 177 -9.19 -2.10 2.70
C MET A 177 -9.59 -1.87 1.25
N LEU A 178 -8.80 -1.12 0.47
CA LEU A 178 -9.15 -0.76 -0.90
C LEU A 178 -9.32 -2.00 -1.80
N PRO A 179 -8.45 -3.02 -1.73
CA PRO A 179 -8.61 -4.26 -2.50
C PRO A 179 -9.82 -5.07 -2.06
N LEU A 180 -10.15 -5.03 -0.76
CA LEU A 180 -11.24 -5.82 -0.17
C LEU A 180 -12.59 -5.12 -0.25
N HIS A 181 -12.61 -3.85 -0.67
CA HIS A 181 -13.79 -3.00 -0.69
C HIS A 181 -14.44 -2.87 0.69
N TRP A 182 -13.63 -2.97 1.75
CA TRP A 182 -14.11 -2.73 3.12
C TRP A 182 -14.53 -1.27 3.26
N LYS A 183 -15.67 -1.07 3.92
CA LYS A 183 -16.15 0.24 4.34
C LYS A 183 -15.69 0.55 5.76
N ALA A 184 -15.89 1.79 6.20
CA ALA A 184 -15.60 2.17 7.59
C ALA A 184 -16.35 1.32 8.62
N GLU A 185 -17.53 0.81 8.29
CA GLU A 185 -18.30 -0.12 9.13
C GLU A 185 -17.59 -1.48 9.31
N ASP A 186 -16.98 -2.03 8.25
CA ASP A 186 -16.24 -3.29 8.31
C ASP A 186 -14.98 -3.19 9.16
N VAL A 187 -14.31 -2.03 9.07
CA VAL A 187 -13.13 -1.69 9.88
C VAL A 187 -13.52 -1.48 11.32
N ARG A 188 -14.56 -0.68 11.56
CA ARG A 188 -15.11 -0.46 12.90
C ARG A 188 -15.48 -1.78 13.56
N ALA A 189 -16.22 -2.63 12.86
CA ALA A 189 -16.62 -3.94 13.37
C ALA A 189 -15.40 -4.73 13.81
N ARG A 190 -14.32 -4.76 13.01
CA ARG A 190 -13.06 -5.47 13.35
C ARG A 190 -12.27 -4.84 14.49
N LEU A 191 -12.30 -3.52 14.64
CA LEU A 191 -11.69 -2.83 15.77
C LEU A 191 -12.49 -3.02 17.06
N GLU A 192 -13.80 -3.21 16.96
CA GLU A 192 -14.73 -3.44 18.08
C GLU A 192 -14.94 -4.94 18.37
N LEU A 193 -14.38 -5.84 17.56
CA LEU A 193 -14.47 -7.29 17.78
C LEU A 193 -13.85 -7.64 19.14
N GLN A 194 -14.70 -7.97 20.11
CA GLN A 194 -14.31 -8.73 21.28
C GLN A 194 -13.83 -10.13 20.86
N PRO A 195 -12.94 -10.77 21.63
CA PRO A 195 -12.43 -12.10 21.30
C PRO A 195 -13.60 -13.06 21.04
N ARG A 196 -13.73 -13.50 19.78
CA ARG A 196 -14.69 -14.54 19.43
C ARG A 196 -14.26 -15.84 20.10
N ALA A 197 -15.18 -16.47 20.82
CA ALA A 197 -15.04 -17.89 21.17
C ALA A 197 -14.79 -18.69 19.88
N LYS A 198 -13.73 -19.49 19.89
CA LYS A 198 -13.25 -20.25 18.73
C LYS A 198 -14.38 -21.05 18.08
N PRO A 199 -14.61 -20.96 16.76
CA PRO A 199 -15.21 -22.08 16.06
C PRO A 199 -14.21 -23.24 16.11
N ALA A 200 -14.73 -24.44 16.37
CA ALA A 200 -13.95 -25.66 16.56
C ALA A 200 -12.93 -25.84 15.43
N SER A 201 -11.66 -26.01 15.80
CA SER A 201 -10.59 -26.35 14.89
C SER A 201 -10.96 -27.62 14.12
N ARG A 202 -11.09 -27.55 12.80
CA ARG A 202 -11.02 -28.74 11.96
C ARG A 202 -9.59 -29.26 11.99
N THR A 203 -9.38 -30.26 12.82
CA THR A 203 -8.17 -31.05 12.90
C THR A 203 -7.91 -31.75 11.57
N GLY A 204 -6.73 -31.49 11.02
CA GLY A 204 -5.84 -32.49 10.43
C GLY A 204 -6.30 -33.24 9.17
N ARG A 205 -5.76 -32.83 8.03
CA ARG A 205 -5.12 -33.80 7.12
C ARG A 205 -3.64 -33.50 7.06
N LYS A 206 -2.87 -34.28 7.82
CA LYS A 206 -1.43 -34.47 7.56
C LYS A 206 -1.30 -35.20 6.22
N ARG A 207 -0.42 -34.70 5.35
CA ARG A 207 0.30 -35.56 4.43
C ARG A 207 1.78 -35.20 4.52
N ALA A 208 2.56 -36.12 5.06
CA ALA A 208 4.00 -36.02 5.16
C ALA A 208 4.65 -36.55 3.87
N ILE A 209 5.53 -35.71 3.32
CA ILE A 209 6.82 -35.93 2.64
C ILE A 209 7.01 -37.23 1.83
N GLU A 210 7.36 -37.05 0.55
CA GLU A 210 8.31 -37.91 -0.18
C GLU A 210 9.49 -37.06 -0.67
N PRO A 211 10.75 -37.51 -0.58
CA PRO A 211 11.88 -36.90 -1.28
C PRO A 211 12.27 -37.72 -2.51
N ALA A 212 12.42 -37.04 -3.67
CA ALA A 212 13.38 -37.36 -4.72
C ALA A 212 13.36 -36.23 -5.75
N ILE A 213 14.52 -35.61 -6.02
CA ILE A 213 14.70 -34.58 -7.05
C ILE A 213 14.85 -35.26 -8.41
N PRO A 214 14.02 -34.89 -9.41
CA PRO A 214 14.53 -34.74 -10.78
C PRO A 214 14.02 -33.46 -11.49
N ALA A 215 14.95 -32.79 -12.17
CA ALA A 215 14.82 -31.70 -13.16
C ALA A 215 13.99 -30.47 -12.77
N GLU A 216 14.69 -29.33 -12.64
CA GLU A 216 14.20 -27.96 -12.59
C GLU A 216 13.21 -27.66 -13.75
N ASN A 217 11.91 -27.92 -13.52
CA ASN A 217 10.90 -27.97 -14.57
C ASN A 217 10.71 -26.58 -15.22
N ALA A 218 10.67 -26.53 -16.57
CA ALA A 218 10.42 -25.31 -17.34
C ALA A 218 9.19 -24.53 -16.83
N ARG A 219 8.18 -25.23 -16.33
CA ARG A 219 7.02 -24.64 -15.64
C ARG A 219 7.40 -23.71 -14.48
N ASN A 220 8.35 -24.10 -13.63
CA ASN A 220 8.79 -23.29 -12.50
C ASN A 220 9.57 -22.06 -12.97
N ARG A 221 10.47 -22.23 -13.95
CA ARG A 221 11.21 -21.09 -14.55
C ARG A 221 10.26 -20.04 -15.12
N ILE A 222 9.18 -20.48 -15.76
CA ILE A 222 8.12 -19.60 -16.30
C ILE A 222 7.40 -18.83 -15.17
N VAL A 223 7.05 -19.49 -14.06
CA VAL A 223 6.42 -18.83 -12.90
C VAL A 223 7.36 -17.82 -12.25
N GLU A 224 8.62 -18.19 -12.03
CA GLU A 224 9.62 -17.30 -11.42
C GLU A 224 9.93 -16.09 -12.32
N ALA A 225 9.96 -16.28 -13.64
CA ALA A 225 10.06 -15.19 -14.60
C ALA A 225 8.85 -14.24 -14.54
N ALA A 226 7.64 -14.79 -14.43
CA ALA A 226 6.43 -13.97 -14.27
C ALA A 226 6.47 -13.14 -12.97
N ILE A 227 6.96 -13.71 -11.86
CA ILE A 227 7.13 -12.97 -10.59
C ILE A 227 8.14 -11.83 -10.74
N ARG A 228 9.28 -12.05 -11.43
CA ARG A 228 10.28 -11.00 -11.68
C ARG A 228 9.73 -9.86 -12.53
N LEU A 229 8.99 -10.18 -13.59
CA LEU A 229 8.31 -9.17 -14.43
C LEU A 229 7.27 -8.38 -13.64
N LEU A 230 6.47 -9.07 -12.81
CA LEU A 230 5.48 -8.44 -11.95
C LEU A 230 6.14 -7.46 -10.95
N ALA A 231 7.27 -7.84 -10.36
CA ALA A 231 8.04 -6.99 -9.46
C ALA A 231 8.56 -5.72 -10.16
N ARG A 232 9.22 -5.89 -11.32
CA ARG A 232 9.92 -4.81 -12.03
C ARG A 232 8.98 -3.88 -12.78
N GLU A 233 7.96 -4.42 -13.44
CA GLU A 233 7.17 -3.70 -14.45
C GLU A 233 5.66 -3.80 -14.21
N GLY A 234 5.22 -4.53 -13.18
CA GLY A 234 3.80 -4.72 -12.85
C GLY A 234 3.08 -5.73 -13.75
N SER A 235 1.78 -5.92 -13.50
CA SER A 235 0.99 -7.00 -14.10
C SER A 235 0.88 -6.93 -15.63
N ALA A 236 0.87 -5.71 -16.20
CA ALA A 236 0.73 -5.50 -17.64
C ALA A 236 1.93 -6.03 -18.45
N ALA A 237 3.12 -6.14 -17.83
CA ALA A 237 4.32 -6.64 -18.49
C ALA A 237 4.36 -8.17 -18.59
N VAL A 238 3.55 -8.88 -17.80
CA VAL A 238 3.52 -10.34 -17.74
C VAL A 238 2.76 -10.91 -18.94
N THR A 239 3.40 -10.89 -20.10
CA THR A 239 2.89 -11.49 -21.35
C THR A 239 3.59 -12.81 -21.66
N GLY A 240 2.94 -13.72 -22.39
CA GLY A 240 3.56 -15.01 -22.72
C GLY A 240 4.93 -14.88 -23.41
N ARG A 241 5.10 -13.89 -24.28
CA ARG A 241 6.38 -13.60 -24.95
C ARG A 241 7.43 -13.04 -23.98
N ALA A 242 7.05 -12.06 -23.15
CA ALA A 242 7.97 -11.47 -22.18
C ALA A 242 8.42 -12.52 -21.15
N VAL A 243 7.49 -13.34 -20.66
CA VAL A 243 7.80 -14.43 -19.72
C VAL A 243 8.69 -15.48 -20.36
N ALA A 244 8.46 -15.86 -21.63
CA ALA A 244 9.34 -16.83 -22.30
C ALA A 244 10.78 -16.30 -22.41
N ALA A 245 10.93 -15.03 -22.77
CA ALA A 245 12.22 -14.37 -22.86
C ALA A 245 12.92 -14.29 -21.48
N GLU A 246 12.21 -13.80 -20.46
CA GLU A 246 12.70 -13.69 -19.07
C GLU A 246 13.02 -15.06 -18.44
N ALA A 247 12.29 -16.10 -18.80
CA ALA A 247 12.54 -17.46 -18.33
C ALA A 247 13.67 -18.16 -19.10
N GLY A 248 14.10 -17.64 -20.26
CA GLY A 248 15.05 -18.29 -21.16
C GLY A 248 14.49 -19.60 -21.74
N VAL A 249 13.22 -19.62 -22.13
CA VAL A 249 12.52 -20.79 -22.68
C VAL A 249 11.90 -20.47 -24.04
N ALA A 250 11.49 -21.50 -24.79
CA ALA A 250 10.85 -21.32 -26.08
C ALA A 250 9.52 -20.53 -25.97
N PRO A 251 9.17 -19.63 -26.93
CA PRO A 251 7.97 -18.77 -26.87
C PRO A 251 6.64 -19.49 -26.68
N ALA A 252 6.55 -20.74 -27.15
CA ALA A 252 5.33 -21.55 -27.02
C ALA A 252 5.12 -22.14 -25.61
N LEU A 253 6.17 -22.22 -24.78
CA LEU A 253 6.12 -22.96 -23.52
C LEU A 253 5.22 -22.31 -22.45
N PRO A 254 5.15 -20.98 -22.27
CA PRO A 254 4.19 -20.38 -21.35
C PRO A 254 2.74 -20.72 -21.73
N ALA A 255 2.40 -20.60 -23.01
CA ALA A 255 1.08 -20.96 -23.51
C ALA A 255 0.82 -22.47 -23.47
N TYR A 256 1.86 -23.32 -23.54
CA TYR A 256 1.72 -24.76 -23.39
C TYR A 256 1.43 -25.17 -21.93
N HIS A 257 2.17 -24.62 -20.97
CA HIS A 257 2.06 -24.98 -19.55
C HIS A 257 0.91 -24.28 -18.82
N PHE A 258 0.45 -23.12 -19.30
CA PHE A 258 -0.58 -22.32 -18.65
C PHE A 258 -1.66 -21.92 -19.67
N LYS A 259 -2.69 -22.76 -19.78
CA LYS A 259 -3.90 -22.48 -20.56
C LYS A 259 -5.11 -22.32 -19.62
N PRO A 260 -5.84 -21.20 -19.67
CA PRO A 260 -5.50 -19.94 -20.36
C PRO A 260 -4.24 -19.28 -19.75
N LEU A 261 -3.65 -18.28 -20.43
CA LEU A 261 -2.46 -17.56 -19.93
C LEU A 261 -2.71 -16.92 -18.55
N ASP A 262 -3.95 -16.58 -18.20
CA ASP A 262 -4.32 -16.08 -16.87
C ASP A 262 -4.00 -17.10 -15.75
N SER A 263 -3.96 -18.41 -16.06
CA SER A 263 -3.50 -19.46 -15.13
C SER A 263 -2.04 -19.28 -14.72
N LEU A 264 -1.19 -18.66 -15.56
CA LEU A 264 0.19 -18.31 -15.20
C LEU A 264 0.20 -17.22 -14.14
N MET A 265 -0.62 -16.18 -14.34
CA MET A 265 -0.69 -15.06 -13.40
C MET A 265 -1.20 -15.53 -12.03
N SER A 266 -2.25 -16.36 -12.01
CA SER A 266 -2.74 -16.98 -10.77
C SER A 266 -1.66 -17.84 -10.10
N ALA A 267 -0.92 -18.65 -10.85
CA ALA A 267 0.18 -19.44 -10.30
C ALA A 267 1.33 -18.57 -9.76
N ALA A 268 1.67 -17.47 -10.42
CA ALA A 268 2.69 -16.52 -9.98
C ALA A 268 2.27 -15.82 -8.68
N ARG A 269 1.03 -15.36 -8.58
CA ARG A 269 0.47 -14.73 -7.37
C ARG A 269 0.44 -15.69 -6.19
N GLU A 270 -0.05 -16.91 -6.40
CA GLU A 270 -0.08 -17.95 -5.37
C GLU A 270 1.34 -18.29 -4.88
N ARG A 271 2.28 -18.45 -5.81
CA ARG A 271 3.69 -18.73 -5.49
C ARG A 271 4.34 -17.57 -4.73
N LEU A 272 4.05 -16.34 -5.12
CA LEU A 272 4.53 -15.14 -4.44
C LEU A 272 4.06 -15.12 -2.98
N TYR A 273 2.77 -15.33 -2.76
CA TYR A 273 2.18 -15.40 -1.42
C TYR A 273 2.76 -16.52 -0.56
N GLU A 274 2.87 -17.72 -1.10
CA GLU A 274 3.45 -18.86 -0.36
C GLU A 274 4.91 -18.61 0.01
N ARG A 275 5.69 -17.92 -0.83
CA ARG A 275 7.06 -17.50 -0.49
C ARG A 275 7.09 -16.46 0.62
N GLU A 276 6.22 -15.45 0.56
CA GLU A 276 6.10 -14.44 1.62
C GLU A 276 5.71 -15.08 2.96
N LYS A 277 4.70 -15.95 2.94
CA LYS A 277 4.25 -16.72 4.11
C LYS A 277 5.34 -17.62 4.69
N ALA A 278 6.11 -18.30 3.84
CA ALA A 278 7.24 -19.14 4.29
C ALA A 278 8.32 -18.32 4.99
N ARG A 279 8.69 -17.16 4.43
CA ARG A 279 9.67 -16.22 5.01
C ARG A 279 9.25 -15.73 6.39
N TYR A 280 7.96 -15.40 6.58
CA TYR A 280 7.45 -14.99 7.89
C TYR A 280 7.42 -16.16 8.89
N ARG A 281 7.09 -17.37 8.45
CA ARG A 281 7.11 -18.56 9.32
C ARG A 281 8.52 -18.89 9.80
N GLU A 282 9.50 -18.87 8.91
CA GLU A 282 10.91 -19.17 9.22
C GLU A 282 11.47 -18.24 10.29
N ALA A 283 11.27 -16.93 10.14
CA ALA A 283 11.69 -15.94 11.12
C ALA A 283 11.07 -16.22 12.51
N ARG A 284 9.85 -16.77 12.55
CA ARG A 284 9.11 -17.04 13.79
C ARG A 284 9.47 -18.37 14.44
N THR A 285 9.83 -19.40 13.67
CA THR A 285 10.27 -20.69 14.22
C THR A 285 11.59 -20.60 14.96
N SER A 286 12.35 -19.52 14.78
CA SER A 286 13.61 -19.27 15.47
C SER A 286 13.45 -18.81 16.94
N VAL A 287 12.22 -18.60 17.42
CA VAL A 287 11.92 -18.05 18.75
C VAL A 287 11.10 -19.03 19.56
N ASP A 288 11.53 -19.31 20.80
CA ASP A 288 10.72 -20.09 21.74
C ASP A 288 9.42 -19.33 22.07
N PRO A 289 8.24 -19.93 21.81
CA PRO A 289 6.96 -19.30 22.12
C PRO A 289 6.78 -18.88 23.58
N SER A 290 7.47 -19.52 24.52
CA SER A 290 7.39 -19.23 25.96
C SER A 290 8.20 -18.01 26.39
N GLU A 291 9.17 -17.57 25.57
CA GLU A 291 10.00 -16.39 25.81
C GLU A 291 9.46 -15.12 25.13
N LEU A 292 8.28 -15.20 24.51
CA LEU A 292 7.71 -14.07 23.77
C LEU A 292 7.29 -12.96 24.74
N THR A 293 7.92 -11.80 24.60
CA THR A 293 7.56 -10.54 25.27
C THR A 293 7.19 -9.49 24.22
N PRO A 294 6.51 -8.38 24.60
CA PRO A 294 6.24 -7.28 23.65
C PRO A 294 7.52 -6.73 23.00
N GLY A 295 8.60 -6.56 23.77
CA GLY A 295 9.88 -6.10 23.24
C GLY A 295 10.52 -7.10 22.27
N ARG A 296 10.46 -8.41 22.56
CA ARG A 296 10.91 -9.44 21.62
C ARG A 296 10.06 -9.48 20.35
N LEU A 297 8.75 -9.29 20.46
CA LEU A 297 7.88 -9.17 19.29
C LEU A 297 8.29 -7.95 18.45
N ALA A 298 8.58 -6.80 19.07
CA ALA A 298 9.07 -5.61 18.37
C ALA A 298 10.41 -5.87 17.65
N ASP A 299 11.36 -6.54 18.31
CA ASP A 299 12.65 -6.90 17.70
C ASP A 299 12.45 -7.82 16.47
N LEU A 300 11.60 -8.84 16.59
CA LEU A 300 11.32 -9.78 15.51
C LEU A 300 10.60 -9.12 14.33
N THR A 301 9.58 -8.32 14.62
CA THR A 301 8.85 -7.57 13.60
C THR A 301 9.77 -6.60 12.88
N THR A 302 10.69 -5.96 13.61
CA THR A 302 11.71 -5.07 13.03
C THR A 302 12.64 -5.84 12.10
N ALA A 303 13.23 -6.95 12.56
CA ALA A 303 14.12 -7.76 11.74
C ALA A 303 13.43 -8.27 10.46
N ILE A 304 12.17 -8.70 10.59
CA ILE A 304 11.34 -9.11 9.45
C ILE A 304 11.13 -7.94 8.49
N LEU A 305 10.68 -6.77 8.97
CA LEU A 305 10.40 -5.62 8.11
C LEU A 305 11.67 -5.15 7.40
N LEU A 306 12.79 -5.02 8.11
CA LEU A 306 14.08 -4.64 7.53
C LEU A 306 14.48 -5.60 6.40
N ARG A 307 14.33 -6.91 6.62
CA ARG A 307 14.61 -7.92 5.59
C ARG A 307 13.67 -7.80 4.39
N GLU A 308 12.38 -7.56 4.62
CA GLU A 308 11.40 -7.42 3.53
C GLU A 308 11.64 -6.17 2.67
N VAL A 309 12.07 -5.04 3.27
CA VAL A 309 12.32 -3.80 2.51
C VAL A 309 13.72 -3.73 1.87
N THR A 310 14.69 -4.48 2.39
CA THR A 310 16.06 -4.50 1.85
C THR A 310 16.33 -5.70 0.95
N GLN A 311 16.23 -6.92 1.47
CA GLN A 311 16.62 -8.15 0.76
C GLN A 311 15.52 -8.66 -0.17
N TYR A 312 14.26 -8.40 0.17
CA TYR A 312 13.10 -8.88 -0.60
C TYR A 312 12.25 -7.74 -1.16
N GLY A 313 12.83 -6.55 -1.36
CA GLY A 313 12.12 -5.38 -1.87
C GLY A 313 11.33 -5.70 -3.14
N ASP A 314 11.98 -6.29 -4.15
CA ASP A 314 11.35 -6.69 -5.41
C ASP A 314 10.13 -7.60 -5.24
N LEU A 315 10.22 -8.60 -4.34
CA LEU A 315 9.08 -9.49 -4.08
C LEU A 315 7.93 -8.73 -3.41
N ASN A 316 8.22 -7.82 -2.50
CA ASN A 316 7.21 -6.99 -1.86
C ASN A 316 6.57 -6.01 -2.86
N LEU A 317 7.33 -5.49 -3.82
CA LEU A 317 6.80 -4.68 -4.94
C LEU A 317 5.79 -5.50 -5.76
N ALA A 318 6.10 -6.76 -6.04
CA ALA A 318 5.14 -7.65 -6.70
C ALA A 318 3.86 -7.83 -5.87
N SER A 319 3.95 -8.04 -4.55
CA SER A 319 2.78 -8.18 -3.68
C SER A 319 1.93 -6.91 -3.67
N LEU A 320 2.55 -5.74 -3.52
CA LEU A 320 1.87 -4.43 -3.60
C LEU A 320 1.20 -4.19 -4.96
N SER A 321 1.79 -4.70 -6.04
CA SER A 321 1.19 -4.63 -7.39
C SER A 321 -0.12 -5.41 -7.47
N VAL A 322 -0.15 -6.59 -6.86
CA VAL A 322 -1.34 -7.46 -6.83
C VAL A 322 -2.44 -6.82 -6.00
N GLU A 323 -2.09 -6.26 -4.84
CA GLU A 323 -3.02 -5.51 -3.99
C GLU A 323 -3.61 -4.30 -4.74
N ALA A 324 -2.77 -3.50 -5.39
CA ALA A 324 -3.20 -2.35 -6.18
C ALA A 324 -4.13 -2.76 -7.33
N GLU A 325 -3.83 -3.86 -8.04
CA GLU A 325 -4.70 -4.40 -9.10
C GLU A 325 -6.06 -4.87 -8.56
N ALA A 326 -6.07 -5.52 -7.39
CA ALA A 326 -7.29 -6.01 -6.76
C ALA A 326 -8.27 -4.89 -6.34
N THR A 327 -7.82 -3.63 -6.24
CA THR A 327 -8.70 -2.47 -6.03
C THR A 327 -9.68 -2.22 -7.20
N ARG A 328 -9.38 -2.78 -8.37
CA ARG A 328 -10.16 -2.65 -9.62
C ARG A 328 -10.64 -4.02 -10.13
N GLU A 329 -9.85 -5.06 -9.92
CA GLU A 329 -10.14 -6.41 -10.40
C GLU A 329 -10.84 -7.28 -9.34
N SER A 330 -12.18 -7.25 -9.37
CA SER A 330 -13.04 -7.92 -8.38
C SER A 330 -12.78 -9.43 -8.23
N ARG A 331 -12.26 -10.08 -9.27
CA ARG A 331 -11.92 -11.50 -9.27
C ARG A 331 -10.74 -11.85 -8.35
N LEU A 332 -9.88 -10.88 -8.02
CA LEU A 332 -8.71 -11.07 -7.16
C LEU A 332 -9.05 -10.97 -5.68
N ARG A 333 -10.23 -10.43 -5.33
CA ARG A 333 -10.61 -10.17 -3.94
C ARG A 333 -10.59 -11.42 -3.06
N PRO A 334 -11.13 -12.59 -3.45
CA PRO A 334 -11.10 -13.77 -2.57
C PRO A 334 -9.67 -14.21 -2.20
N MET A 335 -8.74 -14.07 -3.15
CA MET A 335 -7.33 -14.38 -2.95
C MET A 335 -6.68 -13.37 -2.00
N VAL A 336 -6.84 -12.07 -2.24
CA VAL A 336 -6.28 -11.02 -1.37
C VAL A 336 -6.92 -11.07 0.03
N GLU A 337 -8.22 -11.37 0.13
CA GLU A 337 -8.92 -11.55 1.39
C GLU A 337 -8.33 -12.71 2.20
N HIS A 338 -8.05 -13.83 1.56
CA HIS A 338 -7.36 -14.95 2.20
C HIS A 338 -5.99 -14.52 2.74
N TRP A 339 -5.19 -13.78 1.95
CA TRP A 339 -3.86 -13.32 2.36
C TRP A 339 -3.91 -12.35 3.54
N VAL A 340 -4.84 -11.40 3.52
CA VAL A 340 -5.02 -10.42 4.60
C VAL A 340 -5.52 -11.11 5.88
N ASN A 341 -6.48 -12.02 5.77
CA ASN A 341 -7.00 -12.75 6.93
C ASN A 341 -5.93 -13.63 7.58
N ASP A 342 -5.11 -14.33 6.79
CA ASP A 342 -3.99 -15.14 7.29
C ASP A 342 -2.96 -14.28 8.05
N GLN A 343 -2.68 -13.07 7.55
CA GLN A 343 -1.80 -12.11 8.23
C GLN A 343 -2.39 -11.62 9.56
N ILE A 344 -3.65 -11.19 9.56
CA ILE A 344 -4.35 -10.73 10.77
C ILE A 344 -4.44 -11.86 11.81
N GLU A 345 -4.78 -13.08 11.39
CA GLU A 345 -4.83 -14.24 12.28
C GLU A 345 -3.44 -14.55 12.87
N ALA A 346 -2.38 -14.40 12.07
CA ALA A 346 -1.02 -14.60 12.54
C ALA A 346 -0.61 -13.57 13.60
N TRP A 347 -1.07 -12.32 13.49
CA TRP A 347 -0.91 -11.30 14.54
C TRP A 347 -1.77 -11.60 15.77
N SER A 348 -3.03 -11.98 15.59
CA SER A 348 -3.94 -12.33 16.71
C SER A 348 -3.34 -13.39 17.60
N ARG A 349 -2.77 -14.46 17.01
CA ARG A 349 -2.09 -15.52 17.75
C ARG A 349 -0.90 -15.02 18.60
N GLN A 350 -0.22 -13.93 18.21
CA GLN A 350 0.87 -13.37 19.03
C GLN A 350 0.32 -12.58 20.22
N PHE A 351 -0.66 -11.72 19.97
CA PHE A 351 -1.28 -10.92 21.03
C PHE A 351 -2.06 -11.76 22.03
N GLU A 352 -2.72 -12.84 21.58
CA GLU A 352 -3.34 -13.84 22.47
C GLU A 352 -2.32 -14.50 23.40
N ARG A 353 -1.14 -14.89 22.89
CA ARG A 353 -0.06 -15.46 23.72
C ARG A 353 0.49 -14.47 24.74
N LEU A 354 0.55 -13.20 24.36
CA LEU A 354 0.97 -12.10 25.24
C LEU A 354 -0.13 -11.65 26.23
N GLY A 355 -1.33 -12.23 26.17
CA GLY A 355 -2.44 -11.91 27.07
C GLY A 355 -3.10 -10.55 26.82
N TYR A 356 -3.05 -10.03 25.58
CA TYR A 356 -3.68 -8.76 25.23
C TYR A 356 -5.20 -8.96 25.13
N ALA A 357 -5.98 -8.24 25.94
CA ALA A 357 -7.44 -8.36 25.98
C ALA A 357 -8.13 -7.99 24.64
N GLY A 358 -7.51 -7.07 23.87
CA GLY A 358 -7.97 -6.62 22.54
C GLY A 358 -7.20 -7.24 21.37
N ALA A 359 -6.82 -8.53 21.47
CA ALA A 359 -5.97 -9.19 20.48
C ALA A 359 -6.45 -9.03 19.01
N PRO A 360 -7.75 -9.13 18.66
CA PRO A 360 -8.20 -8.92 17.28
C PRO A 360 -7.94 -7.49 16.76
N SER A 361 -8.24 -6.48 17.57
CA SER A 361 -8.02 -5.07 17.21
C SER A 361 -6.53 -4.76 17.12
N ALA A 362 -5.74 -5.24 18.09
CA ALA A 362 -4.28 -5.14 18.08
C ALA A 362 -3.67 -5.82 16.85
N ALA A 363 -4.24 -6.94 16.41
CA ALA A 363 -3.80 -7.64 15.23
C ALA A 363 -4.04 -6.86 13.94
N LEU A 364 -5.23 -6.27 13.77
CA LEU A 364 -5.51 -5.41 12.62
C LEU A 364 -4.57 -4.20 12.61
N LEU A 365 -4.47 -3.48 13.73
CA LEU A 365 -3.61 -2.29 13.82
C LEU A 365 -2.12 -2.60 13.60
N SER A 366 -1.65 -3.78 14.02
CA SER A 366 -0.26 -4.20 13.80
C SER A 366 -0.02 -4.66 12.37
N ALA A 367 -0.97 -5.36 11.75
CA ALA A 367 -0.92 -5.70 10.33
C ALA A 367 -0.89 -4.41 9.48
N SER A 368 -1.74 -3.44 9.80
CA SER A 368 -1.74 -2.14 9.14
C SER A 368 -0.45 -1.37 9.36
N LEU A 369 0.06 -1.28 10.59
CA LEU A 369 1.35 -0.64 10.86
C LEU A 369 2.48 -1.26 10.03
N PHE A 370 2.56 -2.59 9.99
CA PHE A 370 3.56 -3.30 9.20
C PHE A 370 3.45 -2.99 7.71
N THR A 371 2.24 -3.08 7.15
CA THR A 371 1.98 -2.78 5.73
C THR A 371 2.33 -1.32 5.39
N GLY A 372 1.93 -0.36 6.22
CA GLY A 372 2.20 1.05 5.96
C GLY A 372 3.67 1.42 6.09
N ALA A 373 4.36 0.89 7.11
CA ALA A 373 5.80 1.08 7.27
C ALA A 373 6.56 0.48 6.08
N ARG A 374 6.14 -0.70 5.58
CA ARG A 374 6.69 -1.32 4.37
C ARG A 374 6.54 -0.42 3.14
N ILE A 375 5.35 0.15 2.92
CA ILE A 375 5.08 1.06 1.78
C ILE A 375 5.92 2.33 1.91
N ARG A 376 5.98 2.92 3.10
CA ARG A 376 6.79 4.12 3.36
C ARG A 376 8.25 3.85 3.05
N LEU A 377 8.83 2.83 3.66
CA LEU A 377 10.25 2.50 3.49
C LEU A 377 10.60 2.13 2.04
N LEU A 378 9.75 1.39 1.32
CA LEU A 378 10.01 1.08 -0.08
C LEU A 378 9.90 2.32 -0.97
N SER A 379 8.86 3.15 -0.77
CA SER A 379 8.62 4.34 -1.59
C SER A 379 9.60 5.48 -1.34
N THR A 380 10.14 5.61 -0.13
CA THR A 380 11.19 6.59 0.20
C THR A 380 12.61 6.07 -0.03
N GLY A 381 12.76 4.79 -0.37
CA GLY A 381 14.05 4.19 -0.71
C GLY A 381 14.85 3.61 0.45
N SER A 382 14.22 3.39 1.61
CA SER A 382 14.78 2.65 2.75
C SER A 382 16.10 3.24 3.25
N ALA A 383 16.14 4.56 3.45
CA ALA A 383 17.30 5.24 3.99
C ALA A 383 17.66 4.68 5.38
N VAL A 384 18.96 4.58 5.69
CA VAL A 384 19.44 4.00 6.96
C VAL A 384 18.84 4.72 8.19
N SER A 385 18.63 6.03 8.11
CA SER A 385 17.95 6.81 9.15
C SER A 385 16.53 6.32 9.43
N ASP A 386 15.76 6.02 8.38
CA ASP A 386 14.39 5.54 8.52
C ASP A 386 14.36 4.12 9.08
N LEU A 387 15.33 3.29 8.68
CA LEU A 387 15.47 1.90 9.14
C LEU A 387 15.84 1.83 10.64
N ALA A 388 16.66 2.76 11.13
CA ALA A 388 17.09 2.81 12.53
C ALA A 388 15.91 3.05 13.51
N GLU A 389 14.86 3.73 13.05
CA GLU A 389 13.70 4.13 13.85
C GLU A 389 12.57 3.07 13.86
N VAL A 390 12.72 1.98 13.08
CA VAL A 390 11.68 0.93 12.94
C VAL A 390 11.41 0.23 14.28
N ARG A 391 12.46 -0.07 15.04
CA ARG A 391 12.31 -0.77 16.34
C ARG A 391 11.47 0.04 17.32
N GLU A 392 11.82 1.31 17.49
CA GLU A 392 11.13 2.23 18.40
C GLU A 392 9.64 2.37 18.00
N THR A 393 9.35 2.39 16.70
CA THR A 393 7.98 2.44 16.17
C THR A 393 7.14 1.25 16.63
N PHE A 394 7.65 0.01 16.49
CA PHE A 394 6.92 -1.19 16.91
C PHE A 394 6.85 -1.34 18.43
N ASP A 395 7.90 -0.97 19.14
CA ASP A 395 7.94 -1.02 20.61
C ASP A 395 6.86 -0.08 21.20
N TYR A 396 6.80 1.16 20.71
CA TYR A 396 5.74 2.12 21.06
C TYR A 396 4.34 1.59 20.74
N ALA A 397 4.14 1.03 19.55
CA ALA A 397 2.85 0.50 19.13
C ALA A 397 2.40 -0.67 20.02
N PHE A 398 3.28 -1.62 20.32
CA PHE A 398 2.91 -2.78 21.14
C PHE A 398 2.71 -2.43 22.61
N ALA A 399 3.42 -1.43 23.14
CA ALA A 399 3.17 -0.89 24.47
C ALA A 399 1.79 -0.24 24.56
N THR A 400 1.42 0.61 23.59
CA THR A 400 0.13 1.31 23.58
C THR A 400 -1.06 0.38 23.33
N LEU A 401 -0.90 -0.66 22.50
CA LEU A 401 -1.92 -1.69 22.27
C LEU A 401 -2.20 -2.58 23.50
N ARG A 402 -1.26 -2.65 24.47
CA ARG A 402 -1.41 -3.45 25.69
C ARG A 402 -2.38 -2.80 26.67
N ASP A 403 -2.42 -1.48 26.67
CA ASP A 403 -3.26 -0.74 27.58
C ASP A 403 -4.71 -0.84 27.09
N SER A 404 -5.58 -1.47 27.86
CA SER A 404 -6.99 -1.70 27.52
C SER A 404 -7.79 -0.40 27.36
N ARG A 405 -7.16 0.74 27.69
CA ARG A 405 -7.61 2.11 27.45
C ARG A 405 -6.97 2.76 26.23
N ASN A 406 -6.58 1.98 25.22
CA ASN A 406 -6.03 2.52 23.99
C ASN A 406 -6.96 3.64 23.48
N PRO A 407 -6.48 4.90 23.39
CA PRO A 407 -7.28 6.03 22.91
C PRO A 407 -7.46 6.03 21.38
N LEU A 408 -6.85 5.06 20.67
CA LEU A 408 -7.11 4.77 19.26
C LEU A 408 -8.44 4.10 18.97
#